data_AF-A0A196MQ67-F1
#
_entry.id   AF-A0A196MQ67-F1
#
_cell.length_a   1.000
_cell.length_b   1.000
_cell.length_c   1.000
_cell.angle_alpha   90.00
_cell.angle_beta   90.00
_cell.angle_gamma   90.00
#
_symmetry.space_group_name_H-M   'P 1'
#
loop_
_entity.id
_entity.type
_entity.pdbx_description
1 polymer ?
#
loop_
_entity_poly.entity_id
_entity_poly.type
_entity_poly.pdbx_seq_one_letter_code
_entity_poly.pdbx_strand_id
1 'polypeptide(L)'
;MRIDSLSPMMARNLLAALPKSVPSLTSRIEGQTSAPAQPLAAPPTVSPTSVQMLVAIAANNPVAERRRKQARDVERGIDALDRLHKELVAGTPNVARLREIVEWSQAVPTPTDPGLAALMRDIDLRVQVELAKLDIRV
;
A
#
# COMPACT_ATOMS: atom_id res chain seq x y z
N MET A 1 22.66 -25.30 14.01
CA MET A 1 22.55 -24.69 12.67
C MET A 1 22.80 -23.20 12.84
N ARG A 2 24.01 -22.74 12.51
CA ARG A 2 24.45 -21.33 12.65
C ARG A 2 24.04 -20.60 11.37
N ILE A 3 23.49 -19.39 11.51
CA ILE A 3 23.08 -18.57 10.37
C ILE A 3 24.32 -17.80 9.92
N ASP A 4 24.85 -18.16 8.76
CA ASP A 4 25.99 -17.48 8.14
C ASP A 4 25.64 -16.03 7.79
N SER A 5 26.58 -15.15 8.13
CA SER A 5 26.55 -13.71 7.97
C SER A 5 26.48 -13.30 6.49
N LEU A 6 25.51 -12.44 6.17
CA LEU A 6 25.44 -11.68 4.92
C LEU A 6 26.77 -10.98 4.64
N SER A 7 27.28 -11.19 3.43
CA SER A 7 28.56 -10.70 2.92
C SER A 7 28.72 -9.17 3.05
N PRO A 8 29.88 -8.67 3.52
CA PRO A 8 30.15 -7.24 3.70
C PRO A 8 30.27 -6.45 2.38
N MET A 9 30.19 -7.10 1.21
CA MET A 9 30.29 -6.45 -0.10
C MET A 9 28.96 -5.85 -0.59
N MET A 10 27.81 -6.26 -0.07
CA MET A 10 26.51 -5.68 -0.45
C MET A 10 26.15 -4.43 0.38
N ALA A 11 26.71 -4.28 1.58
CA ALA A 11 26.51 -3.11 2.44
C ALA A 11 27.21 -1.83 1.92
N ARG A 12 28.19 -1.98 1.01
CA ARG A 12 28.98 -0.85 0.51
C ARG A 12 28.25 0.00 -0.55
N ASN A 13 27.23 -0.55 -1.22
CA ASN A 13 26.57 0.12 -2.35
C ASN A 13 25.36 1.00 -1.97
N LEU A 14 24.99 1.07 -0.68
CA LEU A 14 23.92 1.95 -0.20
C LEU A 14 24.42 3.25 0.46
N LEU A 15 25.73 3.42 0.62
CA LEU A 15 26.32 4.61 1.26
C LEU A 15 26.69 5.72 0.26
N ALA A 16 26.45 5.53 -1.03
CA ALA A 16 26.83 6.47 -2.09
C ALA A 16 25.72 7.44 -2.53
N ALA A 17 24.54 7.40 -1.89
CA ALA A 17 23.38 8.23 -2.26
C ALA A 17 23.02 9.27 -1.17
N LEU A 18 24.01 9.77 -0.43
CA LEU A 18 23.79 10.83 0.56
C LEU A 18 24.23 12.19 -0.02
N PRO A 19 23.32 13.17 -0.20
CA PRO A 19 23.72 14.51 -0.62
C PRO A 19 24.60 15.16 0.46
N LYS A 20 25.89 15.35 0.14
CA LYS A 20 26.84 16.16 0.93
C LYS A 20 26.46 17.63 0.78
N SER A 21 25.55 18.11 1.60
CA SER A 21 25.40 19.54 1.86
C SER A 21 24.98 19.74 3.32
N VAL A 22 25.97 19.63 4.21
CA VAL A 22 25.87 20.14 5.58
C VAL A 22 26.54 21.50 5.56
N PRO A 23 25.81 22.63 5.68
CA PRO A 23 26.47 23.90 5.90
C PRO A 23 27.10 23.85 7.29
N SER A 24 28.43 23.90 7.31
CA SER A 24 29.24 24.05 8.51
C SER A 24 28.75 25.25 9.30
N LEU A 25 28.18 25.01 10.48
CA LEU A 25 27.94 26.05 11.48
C LEU A 25 29.28 26.38 12.15
N THR A 26 30.13 27.12 11.44
CA THR A 26 31.29 27.76 12.06
C THR A 26 30.79 29.06 12.68
N SER A 27 30.66 29.05 14.01
CA SER A 27 30.60 30.26 14.83
C SER A 27 31.83 31.12 14.50
N ARG A 28 31.62 32.15 13.68
CA ARG A 28 32.63 33.17 13.36
C ARG A 28 32.57 34.23 14.44
N ILE A 29 33.44 34.10 15.45
CA ILE A 29 33.78 35.19 16.35
C ILE A 29 34.91 36.01 15.70
N GLU A 30 34.70 37.32 15.74
CA GLU A 30 35.60 38.44 15.46
C GLU A 30 35.95 38.82 14.00
N GLY A 31 35.58 40.07 13.72
CA GLY A 31 36.49 41.04 13.12
C GLY A 31 36.64 41.01 11.61
N GLN A 32 36.18 42.10 10.99
CA GLN A 32 36.91 42.89 9.99
C GLN A 32 36.23 43.05 8.61
N THR A 33 36.04 44.35 8.31
CA THR A 33 35.93 45.04 7.03
C THR A 33 34.70 44.83 6.13
N SER A 34 34.01 45.95 5.94
CA SER A 34 32.87 46.21 5.06
C SER A 34 33.27 46.20 3.58
N ALA A 35 32.58 45.42 2.77
CA ALA A 35 32.46 45.59 1.31
C ALA A 35 30.97 45.49 0.94
N PRO A 36 30.44 46.31 0.00
CA PRO A 36 29.01 46.34 -0.29
C PRO A 36 28.59 45.07 -1.04
N ALA A 37 27.67 44.31 -0.45
CA ALA A 37 27.10 43.09 -1.01
C ALA A 37 25.94 43.42 -1.98
N GLN A 38 25.92 42.77 -3.14
CA GLN A 38 24.77 42.79 -4.03
C GLN A 38 23.58 42.05 -3.38
N PRO A 39 22.33 42.49 -3.56
CA PRO A 39 21.17 41.83 -2.97
C PRO A 39 20.91 40.48 -3.66
N LEU A 40 21.22 39.39 -2.95
CA LEU A 40 20.72 38.05 -3.29
C LEU A 40 19.21 38.03 -3.07
N ALA A 41 18.46 37.55 -4.07
CA ALA A 41 17.03 37.32 -3.97
C ALA A 41 16.70 36.44 -2.75
N ALA A 42 15.73 36.88 -1.95
CA ALA A 42 15.28 36.15 -0.77
C ALA A 42 14.72 34.76 -1.18
N PRO A 43 15.11 33.67 -0.50
CA PRO A 43 14.50 32.37 -0.74
C PRO A 43 13.00 32.42 -0.37
N PRO A 44 12.15 31.64 -1.05
CA PRO A 44 10.73 31.59 -0.72
C PRO A 44 10.56 31.12 0.73
N THR A 45 9.89 31.93 1.55
CA THR A 45 9.49 31.58 2.90
C THR A 45 8.55 30.39 2.87
N VAL A 46 9.05 29.22 3.22
CA VAL A 46 8.24 28.01 3.44
C VAL A 46 7.47 28.22 4.73
N SER A 47 6.14 28.30 4.66
CA SER A 47 5.29 28.48 5.84
C SER A 47 5.56 27.37 6.87
N PRO A 48 5.64 27.68 8.18
CA PRO A 48 5.87 26.66 9.19
C PRO A 48 4.65 25.74 9.29
N THR A 49 4.81 24.48 8.88
CA THR A 49 3.81 23.44 9.13
C THR A 49 3.60 23.30 10.63
N SER A 50 2.37 23.51 11.12
CA SER A 50 2.10 23.41 12.55
C SER A 50 2.22 21.96 13.03
N VAL A 51 2.67 21.78 14.28
CA VAL A 51 2.75 20.46 14.92
C VAL A 51 1.38 19.77 14.92
N GLN A 52 0.30 20.52 15.12
CA GLN A 52 -1.07 20.00 15.06
C GLN A 52 -1.41 19.41 13.68
N MET A 53 -0.96 20.03 12.59
CA MET A 53 -1.15 19.51 11.23
C MET A 53 -0.38 18.19 11.03
N LEU A 54 0.85 18.09 11.52
CA LEU A 54 1.63 16.85 11.45
C LEU A 54 1.01 15.72 12.27
N VAL A 55 0.50 16.03 13.47
CA VAL A 55 -0.23 15.07 14.30
C VAL A 55 -1.52 14.61 13.61
N ALA A 56 -2.26 15.51 12.98
CA ALA A 56 -3.46 15.16 12.23
C ALA A 56 -3.16 14.25 11.02
N ILE A 57 -2.06 14.51 10.29
CA ILE A 57 -1.61 13.66 9.19
C ILE A 57 -1.12 12.30 9.69
N ALA A 58 -0.39 12.25 10.82
CA ALA A 58 0.08 10.99 11.40
C ALA A 58 -1.08 10.14 11.96
N ALA A 59 -2.10 10.78 12.53
CA ALA A 59 -3.31 10.12 12.99
C ALA A 59 -4.14 9.55 11.83
N ASN A 60 -4.16 10.24 10.68
CA ASN A 60 -4.80 9.77 9.47
C ASN A 60 -3.84 8.89 8.65
N ASN A 61 -3.80 7.58 8.91
CA ASN A 61 -2.95 6.64 8.17
C ASN A 61 -3.66 6.13 6.88
N PRO A 62 -3.42 6.73 5.69
CA PRO A 62 -4.14 6.38 4.47
C PRO A 62 -3.82 4.96 3.96
N VAL A 63 -2.65 4.44 4.30
CA VAL A 63 -2.23 3.08 3.91
C VAL A 63 -3.04 2.06 4.71
N ALA A 64 -3.16 2.26 6.02
CA ALA A 64 -3.98 1.40 6.88
C ALA A 64 -5.44 1.43 6.44
N GLU A 65 -5.98 2.60 6.10
CA GLU A 65 -7.38 2.68 5.66
C GLU A 65 -7.62 2.03 4.29
N ARG A 66 -6.70 2.19 3.34
CA ARG A 66 -6.75 1.48 2.06
C ARG A 66 -6.73 -0.04 2.27
N ARG A 67 -5.86 -0.54 3.15
CA ARG A 67 -5.77 -1.97 3.47
C ARG A 67 -7.07 -2.47 4.12
N ARG A 68 -7.67 -1.70 5.04
CA ARG A 68 -8.97 -2.04 5.63
C ARG A 68 -10.06 -2.11 4.59
N LYS A 69 -10.11 -1.15 3.66
CA LYS A 69 -11.07 -1.17 2.55
C LYS A 69 -10.91 -2.43 1.69
N GLN A 70 -9.69 -2.73 1.27
CA GLN A 70 -9.40 -3.96 0.51
C GLN A 70 -9.80 -5.22 1.28
N ALA A 71 -9.58 -5.26 2.60
CA ALA A 71 -10.00 -6.39 3.42
C ALA A 71 -11.52 -6.56 3.45
N ARG A 72 -12.28 -5.47 3.60
CA ARG A 72 -13.75 -5.49 3.54
C ARG A 72 -14.27 -5.94 2.17
N ASP A 73 -13.59 -5.53 1.10
CA ASP A 73 -13.96 -5.95 -0.26
C ASP A 73 -13.81 -7.47 -0.40
N VAL A 74 -12.68 -8.04 0.03
CA VAL A 74 -12.44 -9.50 0.02
C VAL A 74 -13.40 -10.25 0.95
N GLU A 75 -13.67 -9.72 2.15
CA GLU A 75 -14.63 -10.28 3.11
C GLU A 75 -16.02 -10.42 2.48
N ARG A 76 -16.48 -9.41 1.72
CA ARG A 76 -17.74 -9.49 0.96
C ARG A 76 -17.74 -10.64 -0.05
N GLY A 77 -16.62 -10.89 -0.73
CA GLY A 77 -16.47 -12.04 -1.63
C GLY A 77 -16.57 -13.38 -0.90
N ILE A 78 -15.96 -13.49 0.28
CA ILE A 78 -16.05 -14.67 1.14
C ILE A 78 -17.49 -14.90 1.61
N ASP A 79 -18.19 -13.85 2.05
CA ASP A 79 -19.60 -13.94 2.46
C ASP A 79 -20.49 -14.42 1.31
N ALA A 80 -20.25 -13.94 0.09
CA ALA A 80 -20.99 -14.39 -1.08
C ALA A 80 -20.74 -15.88 -1.37
N LEU A 81 -19.49 -16.35 -1.22
CA LEU A 81 -19.16 -17.77 -1.31
C LEU A 81 -19.82 -18.62 -0.21
N ASP A 82 -19.87 -18.14 1.03
CA ASP A 82 -20.51 -18.88 2.13
C ASP A 82 -22.00 -19.06 1.87
N ARG A 83 -22.67 -18.02 1.36
CA ARG A 83 -24.08 -18.13 0.97
C ARG A 83 -24.27 -19.08 -0.22
N LEU A 84 -23.41 -19.02 -1.23
CA LEU A 84 -23.42 -19.98 -2.34
C LEU A 84 -23.19 -21.41 -1.84
N HIS A 85 -22.28 -21.61 -0.90
CA HIS A 85 -22.01 -22.92 -0.33
C HIS A 85 -23.25 -23.51 0.36
N LYS A 86 -23.99 -22.70 1.11
CA LYS A 86 -25.27 -23.12 1.73
C LYS A 86 -26.30 -23.57 0.68
N GLU A 87 -26.39 -22.87 -0.44
CA GLU A 87 -27.28 -23.23 -1.56
C GLU A 87 -26.82 -24.52 -2.27
N LEU A 88 -25.51 -24.69 -2.46
CA LEU A 88 -24.94 -25.92 -3.01
C LEU A 88 -25.24 -27.13 -2.11
N VAL A 89 -25.09 -26.97 -0.80
CA VAL A 89 -25.41 -28.02 0.19
C VAL A 89 -26.91 -28.33 0.21
N ALA A 90 -27.76 -27.31 0.01
CA ALA A 90 -29.20 -27.51 -0.15
C ALA A 90 -29.61 -28.15 -1.49
N GLY A 91 -28.66 -28.33 -2.42
CA GLY A 91 -28.90 -28.92 -3.74
C GLY A 91 -29.55 -27.98 -4.76
N THR A 92 -29.60 -26.68 -4.47
CA THR A 92 -30.23 -25.65 -5.33
C THR A 92 -29.24 -24.54 -5.70
N PRO A 93 -28.16 -24.86 -6.45
CA PRO A 93 -27.18 -23.85 -6.86
C PRO A 93 -27.82 -22.71 -7.64
N ASN A 94 -27.67 -21.48 -7.14
CA ASN A 94 -28.12 -20.30 -7.84
C ASN A 94 -27.04 -19.80 -8.81
N VAL A 95 -27.25 -20.05 -10.11
CA VAL A 95 -26.35 -19.59 -11.19
C VAL A 95 -26.21 -18.06 -11.20
N ALA A 96 -27.27 -17.32 -10.86
CA ALA A 96 -27.19 -15.86 -10.83
C ALA A 96 -26.22 -15.37 -9.74
N ARG A 97 -26.13 -16.08 -8.61
CA ARG A 97 -25.13 -15.77 -7.57
C ARG A 97 -23.71 -16.04 -8.03
N LEU A 98 -23.46 -17.15 -8.73
CA LEU A 98 -22.14 -17.41 -9.29
C LEU A 98 -21.69 -16.27 -10.22
N ARG A 99 -22.61 -15.78 -11.06
CA ARG A 99 -22.35 -14.63 -11.94
C ARG A 99 -22.11 -13.34 -11.16
N GLU A 100 -22.88 -13.08 -10.11
CA GLU A 100 -22.68 -11.92 -9.23
C GLU A 100 -21.27 -11.91 -8.62
N ILE A 101 -20.74 -13.07 -8.22
CA ILE A 101 -19.39 -13.15 -7.66
C ILE A 101 -18.34 -12.90 -8.76
N VAL A 102 -18.54 -13.40 -9.98
CA VAL A 102 -17.65 -13.07 -11.11
C VAL A 102 -17.66 -11.58 -11.43
N GLU A 103 -18.85 -10.96 -11.50
CA GLU A 103 -18.98 -9.53 -11.74
C GLU A 103 -18.31 -8.71 -10.63
N TRP A 104 -18.49 -9.12 -9.37
CA TRP A 104 -17.80 -8.52 -8.24
C TRP A 104 -16.27 -8.60 -8.38
N SER A 105 -15.72 -9.76 -8.73
CA SER A 105 -14.27 -9.90 -8.81
C SER A 105 -13.64 -9.16 -9.98
N GLN A 106 -14.39 -8.98 -11.07
CA GLN A 106 -13.99 -8.11 -12.18
C GLN A 106 -14.06 -6.61 -11.84
N ALA A 107 -15.03 -6.21 -10.99
CA ALA A 107 -15.21 -4.83 -10.59
C ALA A 107 -14.22 -4.38 -9.50
N VAL A 108 -13.81 -5.29 -8.60
CA VAL A 108 -12.91 -4.96 -7.49
C VAL A 108 -11.45 -5.00 -7.95
N PRO A 109 -10.67 -3.92 -7.74
CA PRO A 109 -9.25 -3.91 -8.09
C PRO A 109 -8.47 -4.89 -7.21
N THR A 110 -7.48 -5.56 -7.80
CA THR A 110 -6.62 -6.50 -7.08
C THR A 110 -5.95 -5.82 -5.88
N PRO A 111 -6.07 -6.40 -4.66
CA PRO A 111 -5.44 -5.87 -3.47
C PRO A 111 -3.91 -5.77 -3.59
N THR A 112 -3.33 -4.76 -2.95
CA THR A 112 -1.86 -4.59 -2.91
C THR A 112 -1.23 -5.50 -1.87
N ASP A 113 -1.97 -5.84 -0.80
CA ASP A 113 -1.56 -6.82 0.20
C ASP A 113 -1.52 -8.22 -0.45
N PRO A 114 -0.36 -8.93 -0.41
CA PRO A 114 -0.22 -10.22 -1.07
C PRO A 114 -1.17 -11.30 -0.52
N GLY A 115 -1.52 -11.24 0.77
CA GLY A 115 -2.42 -12.19 1.40
C GLY A 115 -3.86 -11.99 0.92
N LEU A 116 -4.33 -10.75 0.90
CA LEU A 116 -5.65 -10.41 0.33
C LEU A 116 -5.74 -10.75 -1.16
N ALA A 117 -4.67 -10.50 -1.92
CA ALA A 117 -4.62 -10.84 -3.34
C ALA A 117 -4.67 -12.37 -3.57
N ALA A 118 -4.06 -13.17 -2.69
CA ALA A 118 -4.16 -14.62 -2.75
C ALA A 118 -5.58 -15.10 -2.49
N LEU A 119 -6.22 -14.59 -1.43
CA LEU A 119 -7.60 -14.92 -1.12
C LEU A 119 -8.55 -14.57 -2.27
N MET A 120 -8.37 -13.41 -2.91
CA MET A 120 -9.19 -13.02 -4.05
C MET A 120 -9.06 -14.00 -5.23
N ARG A 121 -7.83 -14.46 -5.53
CA ARG A 121 -7.63 -15.50 -6.57
C ARG A 121 -8.26 -16.84 -6.20
N ASP A 122 -8.20 -17.23 -4.94
CA ASP A 122 -8.80 -18.48 -4.47
C ASP A 122 -10.34 -18.42 -4.59
N ILE A 123 -10.94 -17.26 -4.31
CA ILE A 123 -12.36 -16.99 -4.53
C ILE A 123 -12.70 -17.16 -6.01
N ASP A 124 -11.95 -16.52 -6.91
CA ASP A 124 -12.16 -16.62 -8.36
C ASP A 124 -12.06 -18.05 -8.86
N LEU A 125 -11.03 -18.77 -8.45
CA LEU A 125 -10.83 -20.17 -8.82
C LEU A 125 -12.02 -21.02 -8.38
N ARG A 126 -12.52 -20.82 -7.15
CA ARG A 126 -13.67 -21.56 -6.64
C ARG A 126 -14.91 -21.32 -7.51
N VAL A 127 -15.20 -20.06 -7.84
CA VAL A 127 -16.36 -19.70 -8.66
C VAL A 127 -16.26 -20.30 -10.06
N GLN A 128 -15.08 -20.23 -10.68
CA GLN A 128 -14.84 -20.84 -12.00
C GLN A 128 -15.05 -22.36 -11.98
N VAL A 129 -14.57 -23.04 -10.93
CA VAL A 129 -14.78 -24.48 -10.78
C VAL A 129 -16.26 -24.81 -10.60
N GLU A 130 -17.00 -24.04 -9.81
CA GLU A 130 -18.44 -24.27 -9.62
C GLU A 130 -19.25 -24.00 -10.91
N LEU A 131 -18.90 -22.96 -11.68
CA LEU A 131 -19.50 -22.72 -13.00
C LEU A 131 -19.21 -23.87 -13.97
N ALA A 132 -17.97 -24.35 -14.00
CA ALA A 132 -17.57 -25.48 -14.84
C ALA A 132 -18.29 -26.78 -14.47
N LYS A 133 -18.55 -27.04 -13.18
CA LYS A 133 -19.36 -28.19 -12.75
C LYS A 133 -20.80 -28.14 -13.27
N LEU A 134 -21.31 -26.94 -13.54
CA LEU A 134 -22.64 -26.71 -14.11
C LEU A 134 -22.61 -26.60 -15.65
N ASP A 135 -21.45 -26.80 -16.27
CA ASP A 135 -21.20 -26.62 -17.71
C ASP A 135 -21.51 -25.20 -18.22
N ILE A 136 -21.30 -24.19 -17.36
CA ILE A 136 -21.52 -22.77 -17.66
C ILE A 136 -20.19 -22.09 -17.89
N ARG A 137 -20.08 -21.34 -18.99
CA ARG A 137 -18.95 -20.46 -19.29
C ARG A 137 -19.36 -19.01 -19.08
N VAL A 138 -18.44 -18.21 -18.56
CA VAL A 138 -18.59 -16.78 -18.28
C VAL A 138 -17.40 -16.05 -18.85
#